data_AF-A0A965I7Z7-F1
#
_entry.id   AF-A0A965I7Z7-F1
#
_cell.length_a   1.000
_cell.length_b   1.000
_cell.length_c   1.000
_cell.angle_alpha   90.00
_cell.angle_beta   90.00
_cell.angle_gamma   90.00
#
_symmetry.space_group_name_H-M   'P 1'
#
loop_
_entity.id
_entity.type
_entity.pdbx_description
1 polymer ?
#
loop_
_entity_poly.entity_id
_entity_poly.type
_entity_poly.pdbx_seq_one_letter_code
_entity_poly.pdbx_strand_id
1 'polypeptide(L)'
;MTRPLRTIVTAPPKATRDQLITVRALAQHPMENGFRHNENGQRIERDILTDFICLYNGIEVFRAKLHTGIAANPLIEFNTLAIESG
;
A
#
# COMPACT_ATOMS: atom_id res chain seq x y z
N MET A 1 -6.84 -14.06 -13.71
CA MET A 1 -7.50 -13.76 -12.42
C MET A 1 -6.42 -13.34 -11.45
N THR A 2 -6.34 -12.05 -11.12
CA THR A 2 -5.34 -11.49 -10.21
C THR A 2 -5.58 -12.08 -8.83
N ARG A 3 -4.58 -12.80 -8.29
CA ARG A 3 -4.63 -13.31 -6.92
C ARG A 3 -4.93 -12.13 -5.98
N PRO A 4 -5.83 -12.28 -4.98
CA PRO A 4 -6.06 -11.22 -4.02
C PRO A 4 -4.73 -10.86 -3.36
N LEU A 5 -4.36 -9.60 -3.50
CA LEU A 5 -3.11 -9.06 -2.99
C LEU A 5 -3.25 -9.00 -1.47
N ARG A 6 -2.37 -9.70 -0.76
CA ARG A 6 -2.43 -9.75 0.69
C ARG A 6 -1.90 -8.43 1.24
N THR A 7 -2.75 -7.69 1.93
CA THR A 7 -2.35 -6.44 2.61
C THR A 7 -2.57 -6.60 4.11
N ILE A 8 -1.56 -6.23 4.89
CA ILE A 8 -1.64 -6.16 6.34
C ILE A 8 -1.69 -4.69 6.73
N VAL A 9 -2.75 -4.30 7.44
CA VAL A 9 -2.91 -2.94 7.96
C VAL A 9 -2.73 -2.98 9.48
N THR A 10 -1.87 -2.10 9.99
CA THR A 10 -1.63 -1.93 11.42
C THR A 10 -1.88 -0.48 11.80
N ALA A 11 -2.71 -0.28 12.82
CA ALA A 11 -3.00 0.99 13.45
C ALA A 11 -3.12 0.77 14.97
N PRO A 12 -3.07 1.82 15.81
CA PRO A 12 -3.32 1.69 17.23
C PRO A 12 -4.70 1.05 17.50
N PRO A 13 -4.81 0.10 18.44
CA PRO A 13 -6.08 -0.57 18.74
C PRO A 13 -7.11 0.35 19.42
N LYS A 14 -6.65 1.49 19.97
CA LYS A 14 -7.46 2.52 20.60
C LYS A 14 -6.87 3.89 20.28
N ALA A 15 -7.74 4.88 20.09
CA ALA A 15 -7.36 6.27 19.92
C ALA A 15 -8.40 7.17 20.60
N THR A 16 -7.98 8.35 21.07
CA THR A 16 -8.91 9.40 21.50
C THR A 16 -9.34 10.24 20.29
N ARG A 17 -10.50 10.90 20.39
CA ARG A 17 -10.92 11.88 19.37
C ARG A 17 -9.82 12.91 19.17
N ASP A 18 -9.56 13.25 17.90
CA ASP A 18 -8.55 14.20 17.43
C ASP A 18 -7.09 13.79 17.73
N GLN A 19 -6.86 12.53 18.13
CA GLN A 19 -5.52 12.00 18.27
C GLN A 19 -4.89 11.77 16.90
N LEU A 20 -3.63 12.21 16.73
CA LEU A 20 -2.80 11.83 15.60
C LEU A 20 -2.38 10.37 15.74
N ILE A 21 -2.81 9.53 14.80
CA ILE A 21 -2.48 8.10 14.75
C ILE A 21 -1.65 7.77 13.51
N THR A 22 -0.75 6.81 13.66
CA THR A 22 0.04 6.28 12.54
C THR A 22 -0.60 5.02 11.99
N VAL A 23 -0.82 4.99 10.68
CA VAL A 23 -1.34 3.84 9.95
C VAL A 23 -0.21 3.28 9.09
N ARG A 24 -0.04 1.96 9.15
CA ARG A 24 0.94 1.20 8.36
C ARG A 24 0.22 0.20 7.48
N ALA A 25 0.51 0.21 6.18
CA ALA A 25 0.00 -0.79 5.24
C ALA A 25 1.17 -1.50 4.57
N LEU A 26 1.29 -2.81 4.77
CA LEU A 26 2.24 -3.68 4.08
C LEU A 26 1.50 -4.48 3.01
N ALA A 27 1.81 -4.23 1.74
CA ALA A 27 1.20 -4.93 0.62
C ALA A 27 2.16 -6.00 0.07
N GLN A 28 1.75 -7.27 0.06
CA GLN A 28 2.55 -8.36 -0.49
C GLN A 28 2.54 -8.31 -2.03
N HIS A 29 3.58 -7.73 -2.63
CA HIS A 29 3.66 -7.52 -4.07
C HIS A 29 5.12 -7.48 -4.56
N PRO A 30 5.45 -8.12 -5.70
CA PRO A 30 6.84 -8.14 -6.22
C PRO A 30 7.32 -6.78 -6.73
N MET A 31 6.41 -5.88 -7.15
CA MET A 31 6.75 -4.59 -7.77
C MET A 31 7.74 -4.72 -8.95
N GLU A 32 7.43 -5.64 -9.88
CA GLU A 32 8.25 -5.87 -11.07
C GLU A 32 8.22 -4.64 -11.97
N ASN A 33 9.35 -3.93 -12.04
CA ASN A 33 9.47 -2.71 -12.83
C ASN A 33 9.53 -2.98 -14.35
N GLY A 34 9.71 -4.25 -14.72
CA GLY A 34 9.78 -4.73 -16.07
C GLY A 34 11.13 -4.48 -16.72
N PHE A 35 12.22 -4.28 -15.98
CA PHE A 35 13.58 -4.21 -16.56
C PHE A 35 14.33 -5.54 -16.43
N ARG A 36 13.80 -6.48 -15.63
CA ARG A 36 14.42 -7.78 -15.40
C ARG A 36 14.15 -8.73 -16.56
N HIS A 37 15.06 -9.67 -16.78
CA HIS A 37 14.90 -10.75 -17.76
C HIS A 37 14.76 -12.10 -17.03
N ASN A 38 14.02 -13.02 -17.63
CA ASN A 38 13.93 -14.41 -17.17
C ASN A 38 15.14 -15.24 -17.65
N GLU A 39 15.18 -16.51 -17.27
CA GLU A 39 16.27 -17.44 -17.62
C GLU A 39 16.41 -17.66 -19.15
N ASN A 40 15.34 -17.45 -19.91
CA ASN A 40 15.33 -17.53 -21.36
C ASN A 40 15.77 -16.21 -22.03
N GLY A 41 16.22 -15.23 -21.25
CA GLY A 41 16.61 -13.90 -21.76
C GLY A 41 15.44 -13.02 -22.20
N GLN A 42 14.19 -13.38 -21.87
CA GLN A 42 13.00 -12.59 -22.20
C GLN A 42 12.71 -11.58 -21.09
N ARG A 43 12.30 -10.37 -21.47
CA ARG A 43 11.92 -9.32 -20.54
C ARG A 43 10.67 -9.73 -19.75
N ILE A 44 10.72 -9.56 -18.44
CA ILE A 44 9.56 -9.78 -17.57
C ILE A 44 8.64 -8.56 -17.70
N GLU A 45 7.34 -8.80 -17.87
CA GLU A 45 6.37 -7.72 -17.98
C GLU A 45 6.32 -6.90 -16.69
N ARG A 46 6.10 -5.60 -16.85
CA ARG A 46 5.92 -4.71 -15.73
C ARG A 46 4.64 -5.08 -14.98
N ASP A 47 4.78 -5.30 -13.68
CA ASP A 47 3.68 -5.53 -12.76
C ASP A 47 3.96 -4.76 -11.47
N ILE A 48 3.31 -3.60 -11.32
CA ILE A 48 3.43 -2.76 -10.13
C ILE A 48 2.04 -2.37 -9.61
N LEU A 49 1.97 -2.14 -8.30
CA LEU A 49 0.90 -1.34 -7.73
C LEU A 49 1.04 0.09 -8.23
N THR A 50 -0.07 0.69 -8.69
CA THR A 50 -0.09 2.08 -9.20
C THR A 50 -0.78 3.05 -8.26
N ASP A 51 -1.77 2.58 -7.50
CA ASP A 51 -2.60 3.41 -6.65
C ASP A 51 -2.78 2.72 -5.29
N PHE A 52 -2.55 3.50 -4.23
CA PHE A 52 -2.92 3.14 -2.87
C PHE A 52 -3.89 4.20 -2.35
N ILE A 53 -5.04 3.75 -1.87
CA ILE A 53 -6.09 4.61 -1.31
C ILE A 53 -6.45 4.04 0.05
N CYS A 54 -6.39 4.87 1.09
CA CYS A 54 -6.90 4.55 2.41
C CYS A 54 -8.21 5.32 2.65
N LEU A 55 -9.27 4.55 2.95
CA LEU A 55 -10.56 5.09 3.35
C LEU A 55 -10.75 4.85 4.85
N TYR A 56 -11.23 5.88 5.53
CA TYR A 56 -11.66 5.84 6.93
C TYR A 56 -13.14 6.20 6.97
N ASN A 57 -14.00 5.28 7.37
CA ASN A 57 -15.47 5.44 7.32
C ASN A 57 -15.97 5.88 5.92
N GLY A 58 -15.34 5.39 4.86
CA GLY A 58 -15.66 5.73 3.47
C GLY A 58 -15.08 7.06 2.97
N ILE A 59 -14.41 7.83 3.82
CA ILE A 59 -13.75 9.08 3.47
C ILE A 59 -12.28 8.83 3.15
N GLU A 60 -11.79 9.36 2.03
CA GLU A 60 -10.38 9.27 1.66
C GLU A 60 -9.53 10.10 2.63
N VAL A 61 -8.65 9.43 3.37
CA VAL A 61 -7.70 10.06 4.30
C VAL A 61 -6.28 10.09 3.76
N PHE A 62 -5.97 9.22 2.80
CA PHE A 62 -4.66 9.17 2.17
C PHE A 62 -4.75 8.54 0.78
N ARG A 63 -4.00 9.11 -0.16
CA ARG A 63 -3.78 8.55 -1.49
C ARG A 63 -2.31 8.70 -1.89
N ALA A 64 -1.76 7.65 -2.45
CA ALA A 64 -0.45 7.66 -3.08
C ALA A 64 -0.51 7.04 -4.48
N LYS A 65 0.14 7.72 -5.44
CA LYS A 65 0.48 7.12 -6.72
C LYS A 65 1.86 6.48 -6.61
N LEU A 66 1.92 5.20 -6.97
CA LEU A 66 3.12 4.39 -6.89
C LEU A 66 3.73 4.22 -8.29
N HIS A 67 5.06 4.24 -8.33
CA HIS A 67 5.85 4.14 -9.55
C HIS A 67 6.96 3.09 -9.40
N THR A 68 7.73 2.86 -10.45
CA THR A 68 8.76 1.79 -10.52
C THR A 68 9.94 1.95 -9.57
N GLY A 69 10.04 3.07 -8.86
CA GLY A 69 11.05 3.28 -7.82
C GLY A 69 10.69 2.68 -6.46
N ILE A 70 9.48 2.13 -6.32
CA ILE A 70 9.02 1.53 -5.06
C ILE A 70 9.48 0.08 -4.97
N ALA A 71 10.07 -0.28 -3.82
CA ALA A 71 10.58 -1.61 -3.55
C ALA A 71 9.46 -2.67 -3.46
N ALA A 72 9.85 -3.93 -3.65
CA ALA A 72 8.99 -5.09 -3.40
C ALA A 72 8.44 -5.07 -1.96
N ASN A 73 7.23 -5.59 -1.80
CA ASN A 73 6.45 -5.57 -0.57
C ASN A 73 6.34 -4.17 0.06
N PRO A 74 5.75 -3.19 -0.65
CA PRO A 74 5.75 -1.81 -0.18
C PRO A 74 5.10 -1.66 1.19
N LEU A 75 5.83 -0.99 2.09
CA LEU A 75 5.32 -0.46 3.35
C LEU A 75 4.98 1.01 3.16
N ILE A 76 3.71 1.34 3.36
CA ILE A 76 3.20 2.70 3.28
C ILE A 76 2.81 3.11 4.70
N GLU A 77 3.51 4.11 5.25
CA GLU A 77 3.25 4.66 6.57
C GLU A 77 2.84 6.13 6.44
N PHE A 78 1.73 6.50 7.07
CA PHE A 78 1.23 7.86 7.10
C PHE A 78 0.48 8.12 8.40
N ASN A 79 0.26 9.41 8.69
CA ASN A 79 -0.51 9.82 9.87
C ASN A 79 -1.88 10.35 9.45
N THR A 80 -2.89 10.10 10.28
CA THR A 80 -4.23 10.68 10.16
C THR A 80 -4.76 11.03 11.54
N LEU A 81 -5.78 11.89 11.60
CA LEU A 81 -6.50 12.18 12.85
C LEU A 81 -7.61 11.15 13.07
N ALA A 82 -7.77 10.69 14.31
CA ALA A 82 -8.88 9.83 14.72
C ALA A 82 -10.14 10.68 14.99
N ILE A 83 -11.02 10.81 13.98
CA ILE A 83 -12.20 11.67 14.06
C ILE A 83 -13.40 10.91 14.65
N GLU A 84 -13.59 9.65 14.26
CA GLU A 84 -14.75 8.82 14.63
C GLU A 84 -14.38 7.33 14.75
N SER A 85 -15.11 6.54 15.53
CA SER A 85 -14.90 5.08 15.49
C SER A 85 -15.24 4.50 14.12
N GLY A 86 -14.45 3.53 13.66
CA GLY A 86 -14.61 2.81 12.39
C GLY A 86 -14.10 1.39 12.47
#